data_AF-A0A961DF20-F1
#
_entry.id   AF-A0A961DF20-F1
#
_cell.length_a   1.000
_cell.length_b   1.000
_cell.length_c   1.000
_cell.angle_alpha   90.00
_cell.angle_beta   90.00
_cell.angle_gamma   90.00
#
_symmetry.space_group_name_H-M   'P 1'
#
loop_
_entity.id
_entity.type
_entity.pdbx_description
1 polymer ?
#
loop_
_entity_poly.entity_id
_entity_poly.type
_entity_poly.pdbx_seq_one_letter_code
_entity_poly.pdbx_strand_id
1 'polypeptide(L)'
;MNLEEGFKIERPDLLIPWKIRENQLIVLFKDYPLRHVTSGYFTTSCVSLCGLSHELGFHFHPRDEGVLVELEFFRQAYPDQAASFHEFQMHLEATFGPPSATSSDSDGFPSHFWSVGGTSIRHVVFDRFGPEEHVRIQHA
;
A
#
# COMPACT_ATOMS: atom_id res chain seq x y z
N MET A 1 6.39 1.15 13.91
CA MET A 1 6.01 2.23 12.97
C MET A 1 4.81 2.96 13.55
N ASN A 2 4.76 4.29 13.51
CA ASN A 2 3.55 5.05 13.88
C ASN A 2 2.77 5.40 12.61
N LEU A 3 1.71 4.65 12.31
CA LEU A 3 0.89 4.87 11.11
C LEU A 3 0.10 6.18 11.16
N GLU A 4 -0.08 6.81 12.32
CA GLU A 4 -0.78 8.09 12.40
C GLU A 4 0.03 9.23 11.77
N GLU A 5 1.36 9.13 11.79
CA GLU A 5 2.26 10.14 11.22
C GLU A 5 2.50 9.92 9.72
N GLY A 6 2.43 8.68 9.25
CA GLY A 6 2.73 8.32 7.87
C GLY A 6 3.13 6.86 7.68
N PHE A 7 3.63 6.55 6.49
CA PHE A 7 4.12 5.22 6.13
C PHE A 7 5.63 5.22 5.94
N LYS A 8 6.33 4.26 6.57
CA LYS A 8 7.78 4.12 6.47
C LYS A 8 8.16 3.16 5.35
N ILE A 9 8.94 3.67 4.39
CA ILE A 9 9.68 2.86 3.43
C ILE A 9 11.06 2.57 4.03
N GLU A 10 11.50 1.32 3.94
CA GLU A 10 12.81 0.88 4.43
C GLU A 10 13.90 1.17 3.41
N ARG A 11 13.61 0.92 2.11
CA ARG A 11 14.49 1.29 1.00
C ARG A 11 13.70 1.86 -0.17
N PRO A 12 13.92 3.13 -0.55
CA PRO A 12 14.76 4.12 0.15
C PRO A 12 14.23 4.45 1.55
N ASP A 13 15.12 4.86 2.47
CA ASP A 13 14.78 5.12 3.88
C ASP A 13 13.98 6.44 4.03
N LEU A 14 12.67 6.38 3.77
CA LEU A 14 11.78 7.55 3.70
C LEU A 14 10.54 7.37 4.58
N LEU A 15 10.19 8.40 5.35
CA LEU A 15 8.85 8.48 5.95
C LEU A 15 7.96 9.29 5.01
N ILE A 16 6.84 8.70 4.60
CA ILE A 16 5.82 9.31 3.75
C ILE A 16 4.71 9.84 4.65
N PRO A 17 4.65 11.15 4.93
CA PRO A 17 3.62 11.69 5.82
C PRO A 17 2.26 11.64 5.13
N TRP A 18 1.21 11.37 5.90
CA TRP A 18 -0.14 11.58 5.40
C TRP A 18 -0.38 13.06 5.11
N LYS A 19 -1.34 13.33 4.23
CA LYS A 19 -1.76 14.70 3.88
C LYS A 19 -0.66 15.55 3.21
N ILE A 20 0.46 14.93 2.80
CA ILE A 20 1.47 15.54 1.93
C ILE A 20 0.85 15.83 0.56
N ARG A 21 1.27 16.93 -0.08
CA ARG A 21 0.89 17.27 -1.47
C ARG A 21 1.82 16.62 -2.49
N GLU A 22 1.37 16.53 -3.74
CA GLU A 22 2.16 15.93 -4.83
C GLU A 22 3.54 16.57 -4.99
N ASN A 23 3.62 17.91 -5.00
CA ASN A 23 4.89 18.63 -5.13
C ASN A 23 5.86 18.33 -3.97
N GLN A 24 5.33 18.11 -2.78
CA GLN A 24 6.13 17.72 -1.62
C GLN A 24 6.58 16.26 -1.72
N LEU A 25 5.76 15.36 -2.26
CA LEU A 25 6.17 13.97 -2.56
C LEU A 25 7.31 13.95 -3.60
N ILE A 26 7.20 14.76 -4.66
CA ILE A 26 8.26 14.90 -5.68
C ILE A 26 9.57 15.36 -5.05
N VAL A 27 9.52 16.34 -4.15
CA VAL A 27 10.72 16.81 -3.42
C VAL A 27 11.28 15.73 -2.48
N LEU A 28 10.41 14.97 -1.81
CA LEU A 28 10.81 13.88 -0.92
C LEU A 28 11.56 12.76 -1.67
N PHE A 29 11.18 12.52 -2.93
CA PHE A 29 11.81 11.54 -3.81
C PHE A 29 12.85 12.14 -4.77
N LYS A 30 13.35 13.36 -4.56
CA LYS A 30 14.26 14.04 -5.51
C LYS A 30 15.50 13.22 -5.92
N ASP A 31 15.99 12.35 -5.03
CA ASP A 31 17.18 11.51 -5.22
C ASP A 31 16.83 10.04 -5.53
N TYR A 32 15.54 9.74 -5.74
CA TYR A 32 15.02 8.38 -5.88
C TYR A 32 14.04 8.27 -7.07
N PRO A 33 13.89 7.09 -7.67
CA PRO A 33 12.88 6.88 -8.71
C PRO A 33 11.47 7.14 -8.18
N LEU A 34 10.74 8.03 -8.84
CA LEU A 34 9.31 8.24 -8.66
C LEU A 34 8.67 8.41 -10.03
N ARG A 35 7.72 7.54 -10.36
CA ARG A 35 7.01 7.57 -11.63
C ARG A 35 5.69 8.30 -11.45
N HIS A 36 5.47 9.34 -12.24
CA HIS A 36 4.14 9.93 -12.40
C HIS A 36 3.33 9.07 -13.39
N VAL A 37 2.17 8.56 -12.96
CA VAL A 37 1.29 7.74 -13.81
C VAL A 37 0.19 8.59 -14.42
N THR A 38 -0.51 9.37 -13.59
CA THR A 38 -1.54 10.34 -13.99
C THR A 38 -1.78 11.31 -12.83
N SER A 39 -2.58 12.36 -13.05
CA SER A 39 -2.93 13.32 -11.99
C SER A 39 -3.52 12.58 -10.77
N GLY A 40 -2.98 12.88 -9.59
CA GLY A 40 -3.34 12.22 -8.35
C GLY A 40 -2.72 10.84 -8.13
N TYR A 41 -1.80 10.38 -9.00
CA TYR A 41 -1.24 9.03 -8.90
C TYR A 41 0.25 8.91 -9.29
N PHE A 42 1.06 8.50 -8.33
CA PHE A 42 2.49 8.22 -8.49
C PHE A 42 2.81 6.80 -8.06
N THR A 43 3.91 6.22 -8.56
CA THR A 43 4.39 4.91 -8.13
C THR A 43 5.90 4.87 -7.95
N THR A 44 6.39 3.99 -7.10
CA THR A 44 7.81 3.67 -6.93
C THR A 44 8.01 2.22 -6.56
N SER A 45 9.12 1.61 -7.00
CA SER A 45 9.56 0.31 -6.50
C SER A 45 10.32 0.52 -5.18
N CYS A 46 9.96 -0.22 -4.13
CA CYS A 46 10.60 -0.06 -2.82
C CYS A 46 10.65 -1.35 -2.00
N VAL A 47 11.31 -1.26 -0.84
CA VAL A 47 11.25 -2.26 0.22
C VAL A 47 10.55 -1.66 1.43
N SER A 48 9.52 -2.33 1.94
CA SER A 48 8.81 -1.95 3.17
C SER A 48 8.16 -3.17 3.82
N LEU A 49 7.31 -3.00 4.84
CA LEU A 49 6.58 -4.09 5.49
C LEU A 49 7.49 -5.23 6.01
N CYS A 50 8.58 -4.87 6.71
CA CYS A 50 9.57 -5.83 7.21
C CYS A 50 10.31 -6.57 6.09
N GLY A 51 10.83 -5.84 5.10
CA GLY A 51 11.72 -6.38 4.06
C GLY A 51 11.05 -6.83 2.76
N LEU A 52 9.74 -6.63 2.59
CA LEU A 52 9.02 -6.98 1.37
C LEU A 52 9.40 -6.03 0.22
N SER A 53 9.75 -6.59 -0.93
CA SER A 53 9.96 -5.82 -2.17
C SER A 53 8.67 -5.77 -3.00
N HIS A 54 8.21 -4.56 -3.33
CA HIS A 54 6.96 -4.35 -4.05
C HIS A 54 6.95 -2.98 -4.76
N GLU A 55 5.91 -2.74 -5.56
CA GLU A 55 5.55 -1.40 -6.02
C GLU A 55 4.63 -0.73 -5.00
N LEU A 56 4.85 0.56 -4.77
CA LEU A 56 4.04 1.40 -3.91
C LEU A 56 3.41 2.51 -4.75
N GLY A 57 2.08 2.56 -4.75
CA GLY A 57 1.27 3.60 -5.36
C GLY A 57 0.83 4.63 -4.33
N PHE A 58 0.88 5.91 -4.72
CA PHE A 58 0.47 7.06 -3.92
C PHE A 58 -0.75 7.70 -4.55
N HIS A 59 -1.90 7.62 -3.87
CA HIS A 59 -3.17 8.18 -4.35
C HIS A 59 -3.52 9.47 -3.61
N PHE A 60 -3.68 10.54 -4.38
CA PHE A 60 -4.04 11.87 -3.88
C PHE A 60 -5.51 12.18 -4.16
N HIS A 61 -6.17 12.84 -3.20
CA HIS A 61 -7.55 13.26 -3.33
C HIS A 61 -7.77 14.71 -2.83
N PRO A 62 -8.53 15.56 -3.58
CA PRO A 62 -8.94 15.36 -4.98
C PRO A 62 -7.73 15.14 -5.92
N ARG A 63 -7.94 14.59 -7.12
CA ARG A 63 -6.82 14.23 -8.01
C ARG A 63 -5.95 15.43 -8.35
N ASP A 64 -6.56 16.59 -8.57
CA ASP A 64 -5.84 17.85 -8.78
C ASP A 64 -5.74 18.61 -7.46
N GLU A 65 -4.52 18.97 -7.06
CA GLU A 65 -4.21 19.76 -5.85
C GLU A 65 -4.59 19.10 -4.51
N GLY A 66 -4.84 17.80 -4.51
CA GLY A 66 -5.16 17.04 -3.31
C GLY A 66 -3.98 16.70 -2.43
N VAL A 67 -4.28 15.83 -1.47
CA VAL A 67 -3.31 15.32 -0.50
C VAL A 67 -3.32 13.80 -0.51
N LEU A 68 -2.21 13.19 -0.07
CA LEU A 68 -2.10 11.74 0.05
C LEU A 68 -3.14 11.20 1.05
N VAL A 69 -3.99 10.29 0.57
CA VAL A 69 -5.05 9.64 1.38
C VAL A 69 -4.97 8.11 1.33
N GLU A 70 -4.35 7.54 0.30
CA GLU A 70 -4.22 6.09 0.15
C GLU A 70 -2.85 5.69 -0.39
N LEU A 71 -2.36 4.57 0.12
CA LEU A 71 -1.24 3.81 -0.43
C LEU A 71 -1.73 2.48 -1.00
N GLU A 72 -1.19 2.12 -2.16
CA GLU A 72 -1.44 0.87 -2.87
C GLU A 72 -0.18 0.03 -2.94
N PHE A 73 -0.27 -1.24 -2.59
CA PHE A 73 0.85 -2.16 -2.65
C PHE A 73 0.55 -3.21 -3.71
N PHE A 74 1.47 -3.40 -4.65
CA PHE A 74 1.26 -4.29 -5.78
C PHE A 74 2.57 -4.82 -6.35
N ARG A 75 2.47 -5.79 -7.25
CA ARG A 75 3.58 -6.30 -8.06
C ARG A 75 3.34 -5.98 -9.52
N GLN A 76 4.42 -5.99 -10.30
CA GLN A 76 4.35 -5.83 -11.76
C GLN A 76 3.70 -7.06 -12.43
N ALA A 77 3.79 -8.23 -11.80
CA ALA A 77 3.18 -9.46 -12.27
C ALA A 77 2.87 -10.41 -11.10
N TYR A 78 1.86 -11.26 -11.29
CA TYR A 78 1.41 -12.27 -10.33
C TYR A 78 1.42 -13.66 -10.99
N PRO A 79 2.61 -14.25 -11.23
CA PRO A 79 2.69 -15.58 -11.85
C PRO A 79 2.12 -16.68 -10.95
N ASP A 80 2.15 -16.47 -9.64
CA ASP A 80 1.53 -17.31 -8.62
C ASP A 80 0.81 -16.40 -7.61
N GLN A 81 -0.52 -16.31 -7.77
CA GLN A 81 -1.37 -15.47 -6.93
C GLN A 81 -1.37 -15.94 -5.46
N ALA A 82 -1.34 -17.25 -5.24
CA ALA A 82 -1.40 -17.80 -3.88
C ALA A 82 -0.10 -17.53 -3.12
N ALA A 83 1.05 -17.66 -3.80
CA ALA A 83 2.34 -17.31 -3.24
C ALA A 83 2.44 -15.80 -2.94
N SER A 84 1.98 -14.94 -3.86
CA SER A 84 1.97 -13.49 -3.65
C SER A 84 1.12 -13.11 -2.44
N PHE A 85 -0.11 -13.64 -2.36
CA PHE A 85 -1.02 -13.43 -1.23
C PHE A 85 -0.38 -13.86 0.09
N HIS A 86 0.19 -15.05 0.15
CA HIS A 86 0.81 -15.53 1.38
C HIS A 86 2.00 -14.68 1.81
N GLU A 87 2.84 -14.25 0.87
CA GLU A 87 3.98 -13.37 1.15
C GLU A 87 3.51 -12.00 1.66
N PHE A 88 2.56 -11.35 0.99
CA PHE A 88 1.99 -10.10 1.48
C PHE A 88 1.38 -10.26 2.87
N GLN A 89 0.59 -11.32 3.10
CA GLN A 89 -0.05 -11.55 4.39
C GLN A 89 0.97 -11.73 5.52
N MET A 90 2.02 -12.52 5.29
CA MET A 90 3.10 -12.72 6.25
C MET A 90 3.77 -11.39 6.65
N HIS A 91 4.08 -10.55 5.66
CA HIS A 91 4.74 -9.26 5.88
C HIS A 91 3.82 -8.24 6.55
N LEU A 92 2.53 -8.21 6.20
CA LEU A 92 1.52 -7.39 6.87
C LEU A 92 1.37 -7.79 8.34
N GLU A 93 1.26 -9.08 8.64
CA GLU A 93 1.14 -9.56 10.03
C GLU A 93 2.42 -9.30 10.84
N ALA A 94 3.59 -9.46 10.23
CA ALA A 94 4.85 -9.11 10.87
C ALA A 94 4.95 -7.60 11.20
N THR A 95 4.36 -6.75 10.36
CA THR A 95 4.41 -5.28 10.51
C THR A 95 3.34 -4.74 11.46
N PHE A 96 2.12 -5.27 11.37
CA PHE A 96 0.93 -4.72 12.02
C PHE A 96 0.31 -5.62 13.09
N GLY A 97 0.82 -6.83 13.25
CA GLY A 97 0.17 -7.88 14.04
C GLY A 97 -0.99 -8.54 13.30
N PRO A 98 -1.74 -9.43 13.96
CA PRO A 98 -2.87 -10.12 13.32
C PRO A 98 -3.98 -9.15 12.89
N PRO A 99 -4.76 -9.49 11.83
CA PRO A 99 -5.86 -8.65 11.38
C PRO A 99 -6.93 -8.48 12.46
N SER A 100 -7.51 -7.28 12.51
CA SER A 100 -8.64 -6.97 13.40
C SER A 100 -9.92 -7.69 12.98
N ALA A 101 -10.07 -7.99 11.69
CA ALA A 101 -11.16 -8.78 11.16
C ALA A 101 -10.69 -9.61 9.96
N THR A 102 -11.27 -10.79 9.80
CA THR A 102 -11.10 -11.63 8.61
C THR A 102 -12.47 -12.10 8.15
N SER A 103 -12.74 -12.04 6.84
CA SER A 103 -13.93 -12.63 6.25
C SER A 103 -13.57 -13.65 5.18
N SER A 104 -14.44 -14.64 4.99
CA SER A 104 -14.24 -15.75 4.04
C SER A 104 -14.94 -15.47 2.70
N ASP A 105 -15.26 -14.20 2.41
CA ASP A 105 -16.23 -13.81 1.40
C ASP A 105 -15.65 -13.70 -0.02
N SER A 106 -14.45 -14.22 -0.30
CA SER A 106 -13.84 -14.09 -1.62
C SER A 106 -13.30 -15.38 -2.23
N ASP A 107 -12.99 -15.29 -3.53
CA ASP A 107 -12.71 -16.34 -4.51
C ASP A 107 -11.50 -17.23 -4.17
N GLY A 108 -11.61 -18.01 -3.09
CA GLY A 108 -10.56 -18.92 -2.60
C GLY A 108 -9.54 -18.27 -1.67
N PHE A 109 -9.67 -16.97 -1.36
CA PHE A 109 -8.80 -16.24 -0.45
C PHE A 109 -9.59 -15.60 0.70
N PRO A 110 -9.06 -15.55 1.93
CA PRO A 110 -9.64 -14.73 2.98
C PRO A 110 -9.39 -13.24 2.70
N SER A 111 -10.33 -12.40 3.13
CA SER A 111 -10.16 -10.94 3.18
C SER A 111 -9.71 -10.53 4.57
N HIS A 112 -8.59 -9.82 4.68
CA HIS A 112 -8.02 -9.38 5.95
C HIS A 112 -8.08 -7.86 6.11
N PHE A 113 -8.44 -7.42 7.32
CA PHE A 113 -8.62 -6.01 7.64
C PHE A 113 -7.94 -5.66 8.96
N TRP A 114 -7.27 -4.50 9.00
CA TRP A 114 -6.74 -3.91 10.22
C TRP A 114 -7.30 -2.51 10.41
N SER A 115 -7.49 -2.12 11.68
CA SER A 115 -7.71 -0.74 12.08
C SER A 115 -6.62 -0.32 13.07
N VAL A 116 -5.81 0.66 12.67
CA VAL A 116 -4.68 1.16 13.47
C VAL A 116 -4.71 2.69 13.44
N GLY A 117 -5.06 3.34 14.56
CA GLY A 117 -4.96 4.79 14.71
C GLY A 117 -5.60 5.60 13.59
N GLY A 118 -6.92 5.44 13.37
CA GLY A 118 -7.65 6.13 12.30
C GLY A 118 -7.28 5.71 10.86
N THR A 119 -6.34 4.77 10.72
CA THR A 119 -5.90 4.20 9.44
C THR A 119 -6.53 2.82 9.27
N SER A 120 -6.99 2.53 8.06
CA SER A 120 -7.49 1.20 7.68
C SER A 120 -6.52 0.53 6.72
N ILE A 121 -6.32 -0.77 6.91
CA ILE A 121 -5.52 -1.60 6.02
C ILE A 121 -6.42 -2.73 5.53
N ARG A 122 -6.38 -3.02 4.23
CA ARG A 122 -7.10 -4.14 3.62
C ARG A 122 -6.17 -4.96 2.74
N HIS A 123 -6.30 -6.28 2.83
CA HIS A 123 -5.68 -7.23 1.93
C HIS A 123 -6.75 -8.20 1.44
N VAL A 124 -7.12 -8.07 0.17
CA VAL A 124 -8.23 -8.79 -0.44
C VAL A 124 -7.87 -9.23 -1.85
N VAL A 125 -8.44 -10.35 -2.30
CA VAL A 125 -8.39 -10.78 -3.70
C VAL A 125 -9.79 -10.74 -4.26
N PHE A 126 -9.97 -10.06 -5.39
CA PHE A 126 -11.23 -10.04 -6.14
C PHE A 126 -11.07 -10.85 -7.43
N ASP A 127 -12.06 -11.63 -7.82
CA ASP A 127 -12.15 -12.15 -9.19
C ASP A 127 -13.17 -11.34 -10.01
N ARG A 128 -12.67 -10.44 -10.87
CA ARG A 128 -13.52 -9.68 -11.82
C ARG A 128 -13.25 -10.05 -13.27
N PHE A 129 -11.98 -10.27 -13.61
CA PHE A 129 -11.51 -10.68 -14.93
C PHE A 129 -10.35 -11.69 -14.81
N GLY A 130 -10.31 -12.43 -13.70
CA GLY A 130 -9.12 -13.05 -13.14
C GLY A 130 -8.84 -12.48 -11.73
N PRO A 131 -8.03 -13.18 -10.91
CA PRO A 131 -7.73 -12.74 -9.56
C PRO A 131 -6.90 -11.46 -9.57
N GLU A 132 -7.36 -10.47 -8.82
CA GLU A 132 -6.67 -9.21 -8.57
C GLU A 132 -6.40 -9.08 -7.07
N GLU A 133 -5.12 -9.01 -6.71
CA GLU A 133 -4.69 -8.76 -5.34
C GLU A 133 -4.68 -7.27 -5.03
N HIS A 134 -5.38 -6.87 -3.97
CA HIS A 134 -5.50 -5.49 -3.52
C HIS A 134 -5.01 -5.39 -2.08
N VAL A 135 -3.83 -4.80 -1.91
CA VAL A 135 -3.28 -4.42 -0.61
C VAL A 135 -3.25 -2.90 -0.52
N ARG A 136 -3.94 -2.34 0.48
CA ARG A 136 -4.19 -0.89 0.56
C ARG A 136 -4.12 -0.38 1.99
N ILE A 137 -3.58 0.82 2.17
CA ILE A 137 -3.62 1.56 3.44
C ILE A 137 -4.31 2.90 3.18
N GLN A 138 -5.39 3.19 3.88
CA GLN A 138 -6.14 4.44 3.79
C GLN A 138 -6.12 5.17 5.11
N HIS A 139 -5.86 6.47 5.07
CA HIS A 139 -5.88 7.36 6.23
C HIS A 139 -7.00 8.39 6.12
N ALA A 140 -7.70 8.63 7.24
CA ALA A 140 -8.85 9.52 7.34
C ALA A 140 -8.50 11.02 7.48
#